data_AF-A0A7H8QL68-F1
#
_entry.id   AF-A0A7H8QL68-F1
#
_cell.length_a   1.000
_cell.length_b   1.000
_cell.length_c   1.000
_cell.angle_alpha   90.00
_cell.angle_beta   90.00
_cell.angle_gamma   90.00
#
_symmetry.space_group_name_H-M   'P 1'
#
loop_
_entity.id
_entity.type
_entity.pdbx_description
1 polymer ?
#
loop_
_entity_poly.entity_id
_entity_poly.type
_entity_poly.pdbx_seq_one_letter_code
_entity_poly.pdbx_strand_id
1 'polypeptide(L)'
;MHFSTSFALFATASASFSGVATFNDYAAQSNTVCGPKVGVSGTYGAAAGDLSPDIWSGDKCSGSIDYSLCDGQNPFSGYEGPACPTTTCGECWTVCNTGGYDGASVGGVGNCITVDIIDACPSESAYNFCKTDVPADERCGSSSTNALDIDESAYEALTGTSWSSSSPNLLISIDSASC
;
A
#
# COMPACT_ATOMS: atom_id res chain seq x y z
N MET A 1 18.24 -32.03 42.69
CA MET A 1 17.25 -32.15 41.60
C MET A 1 17.35 -30.89 40.77
N HIS A 2 17.99 -30.94 39.60
CA HIS A 2 18.08 -29.81 38.69
C HIS A 2 16.89 -29.88 37.73
N PHE A 3 15.99 -28.90 37.78
CA PHE A 3 14.95 -28.72 36.78
C PHE A 3 15.53 -27.92 35.62
N SER A 4 15.68 -28.56 34.46
CA SER A 4 16.02 -27.89 33.21
C SER A 4 14.72 -27.42 32.57
N THR A 5 14.45 -26.12 32.65
CA THR A 5 13.29 -25.51 31.99
C THR A 5 13.65 -25.23 30.53
N SER A 6 13.18 -26.08 29.62
CA SER A 6 13.27 -25.83 28.19
C SER A 6 12.30 -24.72 27.78
N PHE A 7 12.84 -23.56 27.39
CA PHE A 7 12.06 -22.53 26.70
C PHE A 7 11.80 -23.01 25.26
N ALA A 8 10.56 -23.36 24.95
CA ALA A 8 10.14 -23.53 23.57
C ALA A 8 10.02 -22.14 22.92
N LEU A 9 10.90 -21.84 21.96
CA LEU A 9 10.75 -20.69 21.08
C LEU A 9 9.57 -20.99 20.13
N PHE A 10 8.42 -20.36 20.35
CA PHE A 10 7.36 -20.34 19.36
C PHE A 10 7.76 -19.33 18.28
N ALA A 11 8.22 -19.83 17.13
CA ALA A 11 8.29 -19.01 15.94
C ALA A 11 6.85 -18.73 15.50
N THR A 12 6.37 -17.51 15.74
CA THR A 12 5.16 -16.99 15.12
C THR A 12 5.44 -16.90 13.62
N ALA A 13 4.82 -17.76 12.82
CA ALA A 13 4.74 -17.53 11.39
C ALA A 13 4.09 -16.15 11.19
N SER A 14 4.74 -15.25 10.46
CA SER A 14 4.11 -14.01 10.03
C SER A 14 2.88 -14.38 9.21
N ALA A 15 1.74 -13.76 9.52
CA ALA A 15 0.57 -13.90 8.67
C ALA A 15 0.87 -13.19 7.34
N SER A 16 0.82 -13.94 6.25
CA SER A 16 0.90 -13.38 4.90
C SER A 16 -0.52 -13.08 4.44
N PHE A 17 -0.80 -11.82 4.17
CA PHE A 17 -2.10 -11.34 3.71
C PHE A 17 -2.16 -11.34 2.19
N SER A 18 -3.35 -11.51 1.62
CA SER A 18 -3.56 -11.35 0.18
C SER A 18 -4.09 -9.94 -0.11
N GLY A 19 -3.71 -9.41 -1.27
CA GLY A 19 -4.18 -8.10 -1.70
C GLY A 19 -4.02 -7.87 -3.21
N VAL A 20 -4.30 -6.63 -3.60
CA VAL A 20 -4.13 -6.13 -4.96
C VAL A 20 -3.16 -4.96 -4.94
N ALA A 21 -2.22 -4.94 -5.89
CA ALA A 21 -1.38 -3.79 -6.16
C ALA A 21 -1.85 -3.05 -7.40
N THR A 22 -2.10 -1.75 -7.23
CA THR A 22 -2.14 -0.77 -8.32
C THR A 22 -0.84 0.02 -8.36
N PHE A 23 -0.70 0.89 -9.36
CA PHE A 23 0.54 1.61 -9.61
C PHE A 23 0.27 3.06 -10.00
N ASN A 24 0.99 3.99 -9.37
CA ASN A 24 0.84 5.43 -9.53
C ASN A 24 2.19 6.14 -9.63
N ASP A 25 2.24 7.26 -10.35
CA ASP A 25 3.42 8.12 -10.46
C ASP A 25 3.46 9.08 -9.26
N TYR A 26 4.05 8.63 -8.14
CA TYR A 26 4.24 9.51 -6.99
C TYR A 26 5.29 10.58 -7.25
N ALA A 27 6.22 10.38 -8.19
CA ALA A 27 7.22 11.38 -8.54
C ALA A 27 6.57 12.66 -9.12
N ALA A 28 5.43 12.53 -9.80
CA ALA A 28 4.65 13.65 -10.33
C ALA A 28 3.81 14.42 -9.29
N GLN A 29 3.59 13.88 -8.10
CA GLN A 29 2.81 14.56 -7.05
C GLN A 29 3.63 15.66 -6.35
N SER A 30 3.02 16.53 -5.54
CA SER A 30 3.73 17.60 -4.80
C SER A 30 4.23 17.14 -3.42
N ASN A 31 3.43 16.34 -2.71
CA ASN A 31 3.75 15.62 -1.48
C ASN A 31 2.70 14.52 -1.26
N THR A 32 2.90 13.63 -0.29
CA THR A 32 1.91 12.64 0.13
C THR A 32 1.37 12.94 1.53
N VAL A 33 0.35 12.22 2.00
CA VAL A 33 -0.26 12.52 3.31
C VAL A 33 0.70 12.30 4.48
N CYS A 34 1.66 11.38 4.34
CA CYS A 34 2.68 11.09 5.36
C CYS A 34 3.97 11.92 5.21
N GLY A 35 4.13 12.68 4.11
CA GLY A 35 5.30 13.52 3.86
C GLY A 35 6.01 13.20 2.55
N PRO A 36 7.36 13.07 2.51
CA PRO A 36 8.10 12.89 1.27
C PRO A 36 7.62 11.69 0.44
N LYS A 37 7.60 11.89 -0.89
CA LYS A 37 7.09 10.95 -1.91
C LYS A 37 7.93 9.68 -2.09
N VAL A 38 9.09 9.64 -1.46
CA VAL A 38 10.03 8.53 -1.60
C VAL A 38 9.99 7.79 -0.28
N GLY A 39 9.81 6.47 -0.36
CA GLY A 39 10.02 5.63 0.80
C GLY A 39 11.44 5.81 1.35
N VAL A 40 11.69 5.28 2.55
CA VAL A 40 13.06 5.20 3.07
C VAL A 40 14.02 4.48 2.10
N SER A 41 15.33 4.68 2.27
CA SER A 41 16.34 4.08 1.38
C SER A 41 16.17 2.56 1.25
N GLY A 42 15.88 2.09 0.03
CA GLY A 42 15.70 0.67 -0.28
C GLY A 42 14.24 0.22 -0.33
N THR A 43 13.27 1.12 -0.14
CA THR A 43 11.85 0.85 -0.28
C THR A 43 11.23 1.65 -1.44
N TYR A 44 10.04 1.23 -1.84
CA TYR A 44 9.17 1.98 -2.75
C TYR A 44 8.06 2.66 -1.94
N GLY A 45 7.66 3.86 -2.33
CA GLY A 45 6.49 4.51 -1.75
C GLY A 45 5.19 3.78 -2.11
N ALA A 46 4.26 3.68 -1.19
CA ALA A 46 2.92 3.18 -1.45
C ALA A 46 1.85 3.91 -0.62
N ALA A 47 0.61 3.86 -1.10
CA ALA A 47 -0.58 4.18 -0.33
C ALA A 47 -1.28 2.90 0.13
N ALA A 48 -1.68 2.85 1.40
CA ALA A 48 -2.60 1.82 1.88
C ALA A 48 -4.06 2.24 1.62
N GLY A 49 -4.87 1.30 1.12
CA GLY A 49 -6.31 1.51 0.98
C GLY A 49 -7.01 1.54 2.35
N ASP A 50 -7.84 2.52 2.60
CA ASP A 50 -8.49 2.76 3.91
C ASP A 50 -9.56 1.74 4.32
N LEU A 51 -9.88 0.80 3.41
CA LEU A 51 -10.74 -0.36 3.66
C LEU A 51 -9.96 -1.66 3.85
N SER A 52 -8.63 -1.62 3.77
CA SER A 52 -7.81 -2.83 3.86
C SER A 52 -7.95 -3.48 5.25
N PRO A 53 -8.43 -4.73 5.35
CA PRO A 53 -8.75 -5.33 6.65
C PRO A 53 -7.53 -5.59 7.54
N ASP A 54 -6.35 -5.78 6.94
CA ASP A 54 -5.16 -6.25 7.66
C ASP A 54 -4.01 -5.23 7.70
N ILE A 55 -3.93 -4.35 6.69
CA ILE A 55 -2.82 -3.39 6.53
C ILE A 55 -3.24 -1.93 6.78
N TRP A 56 -4.52 -1.71 7.11
CA TRP A 56 -5.02 -0.40 7.54
C TRP A 56 -5.27 -0.40 9.04
N SER A 57 -4.81 0.64 9.71
CA SER A 57 -5.20 0.98 11.06
C SER A 57 -5.87 2.35 11.07
N GLY A 58 -6.91 2.51 11.87
CA GLY A 58 -7.66 3.75 12.01
C GLY A 58 -9.00 3.76 11.28
N ASP A 59 -9.68 4.90 11.39
CA ASP A 59 -10.96 5.10 10.72
C ASP A 59 -10.77 5.23 9.20
N LYS A 60 -11.83 4.93 8.46
CA LYS A 60 -11.88 5.15 7.01
C LYS A 60 -11.57 6.62 6.70
N CYS A 61 -10.71 6.87 5.71
CA CYS A 61 -10.45 8.23 5.26
C CYS A 61 -11.70 8.77 4.56
N SER A 62 -12.24 9.89 5.06
CA SER A 62 -13.44 10.52 4.51
C SER A 62 -13.27 11.07 3.07
N GLY A 63 -12.07 10.98 2.49
CA GLY A 63 -11.80 11.38 1.11
C GLY A 63 -12.03 12.89 0.88
N SER A 64 -11.93 13.69 1.93
CA SER A 64 -12.19 15.12 1.90
C SER A 64 -10.90 15.94 1.90
N ILE A 65 -10.82 16.93 1.00
CA ILE A 65 -9.80 17.99 1.06
C ILE A 65 -10.07 18.94 2.25
N ASP A 66 -11.28 18.89 2.84
CA ASP A 66 -11.59 19.61 4.07
C ASP A 66 -10.97 18.92 5.29
N TYR A 67 -9.74 19.32 5.61
CA TYR A 67 -8.97 18.79 6.74
C TYR A 67 -9.62 19.05 8.11
N SER A 68 -10.64 19.93 8.22
CA SER A 68 -11.39 20.06 9.46
C SER A 68 -12.16 18.79 9.83
N LEU A 69 -12.36 17.88 8.86
CA LEU A 69 -12.98 16.57 9.04
C LEU A 69 -11.98 15.47 9.45
N CYS A 70 -10.68 15.78 9.56
CA CYS A 70 -9.62 14.82 9.86
C CYS A 70 -9.36 14.60 11.37
N ASP A 71 -10.36 14.77 12.23
CA ASP A 71 -10.29 14.61 13.69
C ASP A 71 -9.02 15.19 14.36
N GLY A 72 -8.66 16.42 13.97
CA GLY A 72 -7.49 17.13 14.51
C GLY A 72 -6.14 16.74 13.89
N GLN A 73 -6.13 15.85 12.89
CA GLN A 73 -4.94 15.54 12.11
C GLN A 73 -4.75 16.58 11.00
N ASN A 74 -3.49 17.02 10.80
CA ASN A 74 -3.14 17.94 9.73
C ASN A 74 -2.23 17.25 8.72
N PRO A 75 -2.51 17.39 7.41
CA PRO A 75 -1.63 16.86 6.37
C PRO A 75 -0.23 17.44 6.47
N PHE A 76 0.73 16.70 5.93
CA PHE A 76 2.07 17.22 5.74
C PHE A 76 2.04 18.48 4.85
N SER A 77 2.92 19.44 5.13
CA SER A 77 2.96 20.69 4.38
C SER A 77 3.14 20.45 2.86
N GLY A 78 2.27 21.03 2.04
CA GLY A 78 2.32 20.90 0.58
C GLY A 78 1.62 19.66 0.01
N TYR A 79 0.94 18.87 0.86
CA TYR A 79 -0.03 17.88 0.40
C TYR A 79 -1.35 18.58 0.01
N GLU A 80 -1.88 18.24 -1.16
CA GLU A 80 -3.13 18.79 -1.72
C GLU A 80 -4.07 17.64 -2.13
N GLY A 81 -4.25 16.66 -1.24
CA GLY A 81 -5.05 15.47 -1.52
C GLY A 81 -6.22 15.26 -0.55
N PRO A 82 -7.13 14.33 -0.90
CA PRO A 82 -8.36 14.07 -0.15
C PRO A 82 -8.18 13.20 1.09
N ALA A 83 -6.99 12.65 1.33
CA ALA A 83 -6.75 11.82 2.50
C ALA A 83 -6.43 12.64 3.75
N CYS A 84 -6.90 12.15 4.90
CA CYS A 84 -6.42 12.62 6.20
C CYS A 84 -5.08 11.95 6.52
N PRO A 85 -4.21 12.58 7.33
CA PRO A 85 -3.06 11.88 7.91
C PRO A 85 -3.54 10.65 8.67
N THR A 86 -2.80 9.56 8.58
CA THR A 86 -3.24 8.27 9.11
C THR A 86 -2.17 7.58 9.92
N THR A 87 -2.61 6.61 10.72
CA THR A 87 -1.77 5.89 11.69
C THR A 87 -0.82 4.88 11.06
N THR A 88 -0.97 4.59 9.76
CA THR A 88 -0.14 3.62 9.02
C THR A 88 1.10 4.25 8.38
N CYS A 89 1.24 5.57 8.44
CA CYS A 89 2.41 6.26 7.90
C CYS A 89 3.74 5.70 8.45
N GLY A 90 4.65 5.34 7.54
CA GLY A 90 5.98 4.80 7.88
C GLY A 90 5.99 3.31 8.22
N GLU A 91 4.87 2.60 8.07
CA GLU A 91 4.87 1.14 8.13
C GLU A 91 5.47 0.55 6.84
N CYS A 92 6.29 -0.50 6.98
CA CYS A 92 6.85 -1.21 5.83
C CYS A 92 6.29 -2.61 5.67
N TRP A 93 6.11 -3.01 4.42
CA TRP A 93 5.59 -4.32 4.05
C TRP A 93 6.46 -4.96 2.96
N THR A 94 6.72 -6.25 3.08
CA THR A 94 7.22 -7.06 1.97
C THR A 94 6.03 -7.40 1.09
N VAL A 95 6.12 -7.04 -0.18
CA VAL A 95 5.07 -7.27 -1.17
C VAL A 95 5.62 -8.17 -2.26
N CYS A 96 5.00 -9.33 -2.45
CA CYS A 96 5.40 -10.27 -3.49
C CYS A 96 4.32 -10.39 -4.57
N ASN A 97 4.74 -10.38 -5.84
CA ASN A 97 3.87 -10.65 -6.96
C ASN A 97 3.43 -12.13 -6.94
N THR A 98 2.12 -12.37 -6.88
CA THR A 98 1.53 -13.72 -6.91
C THR A 98 0.81 -14.03 -8.23
N GLY A 99 0.66 -13.03 -9.11
CA GLY A 99 0.02 -13.16 -10.41
C GLY A 99 -0.55 -11.84 -10.92
N GLY A 100 -1.10 -11.85 -12.13
CA GLY A 100 -1.85 -10.72 -12.66
C GLY A 100 -3.28 -10.74 -12.14
N TYR A 101 -3.80 -9.56 -11.80
CA TYR A 101 -5.20 -9.38 -11.43
C TYR A 101 -6.12 -9.84 -12.58
N ASP A 102 -7.29 -10.39 -12.24
CA ASP A 102 -8.25 -10.99 -13.19
C ASP A 102 -7.66 -12.04 -14.17
N GLY A 103 -6.58 -12.70 -13.76
CA GLY A 103 -5.92 -13.73 -14.58
C GLY A 103 -5.06 -13.16 -15.71
N ALA A 104 -4.74 -11.87 -15.68
CA ALA A 104 -3.80 -11.27 -16.61
C ALA A 104 -2.44 -12.00 -16.58
N SER A 105 -1.82 -12.13 -17.75
CA SER A 105 -0.48 -12.73 -17.85
C SER A 105 0.57 -11.68 -17.49
N VAL A 106 1.37 -11.97 -16.47
CA VAL A 106 2.48 -11.12 -16.00
C VAL A 106 3.72 -11.96 -15.75
N GLY A 107 4.89 -11.35 -15.91
CA GLY A 107 6.16 -11.93 -15.47
C GLY A 107 6.37 -11.79 -13.96
N GLY A 108 7.51 -12.28 -13.46
CA GLY A 108 8.00 -11.97 -12.12
C GLY A 108 7.20 -12.54 -10.94
N VAL A 109 6.32 -13.51 -11.15
CA VAL A 109 5.64 -14.20 -10.04
C VAL A 109 6.68 -14.79 -9.06
N GLY A 110 6.56 -14.42 -7.79
CA GLY A 110 7.50 -14.73 -6.72
C GLY A 110 8.55 -13.65 -6.45
N ASN A 111 8.67 -12.62 -7.30
CA ASN A 111 9.50 -11.46 -6.99
C ASN A 111 8.85 -10.63 -5.89
N CYS A 112 9.70 -10.09 -5.01
CA CYS A 112 9.26 -9.28 -3.88
C CYS A 112 10.01 -7.96 -3.82
N ILE A 113 9.33 -6.96 -3.28
CA ILE A 113 9.87 -5.65 -2.93
C ILE A 113 9.52 -5.33 -1.48
N THR A 114 10.13 -4.28 -0.93
CA THR A 114 9.65 -3.64 0.30
C THR A 114 9.02 -2.31 -0.05
N VAL A 115 7.82 -2.07 0.46
CA VAL A 115 7.14 -0.78 0.36
C VAL A 115 7.11 -0.08 1.71
N ASP A 116 7.09 1.24 1.68
CA ASP A 116 6.90 2.16 2.81
C ASP A 116 5.58 2.91 2.59
N ILE A 117 4.69 2.86 3.58
CA ILE A 117 3.41 3.56 3.51
C ILE A 117 3.65 5.06 3.71
N ILE A 118 3.65 5.78 2.60
CA ILE A 118 3.85 7.22 2.54
C ILE A 118 2.54 7.97 2.26
N ASP A 119 1.49 7.26 1.85
CA ASP A 119 0.22 7.88 1.51
C ASP A 119 -0.98 7.02 1.92
N ALA A 120 -2.19 7.54 1.71
CA ALA A 120 -3.44 6.80 1.89
C ALA A 120 -4.31 6.89 0.63
N CYS A 121 -4.96 5.80 0.27
CA CYS A 121 -5.88 5.72 -0.89
C CYS A 121 -7.32 5.63 -0.35
N PRO A 122 -8.06 6.77 -0.24
CA PRO A 122 -9.35 6.82 0.46
C PRO A 122 -10.50 6.28 -0.38
N SER A 123 -11.34 5.40 0.15
CA SER A 123 -12.41 4.76 -0.65
C SER A 123 -13.54 5.69 -1.13
N GLU A 124 -13.71 6.88 -0.55
CA GLU A 124 -14.87 7.77 -0.81
C GLU A 124 -14.58 9.02 -1.67
N SER A 125 -13.34 9.24 -2.12
CA SER A 125 -13.03 10.43 -2.93
C SER A 125 -13.06 10.18 -4.44
N ALA A 126 -13.77 11.03 -5.18
CA ALA A 126 -13.68 11.05 -6.64
C ALA A 126 -12.32 11.57 -7.16
N TYR A 127 -11.53 12.23 -6.30
CA TYR A 127 -10.15 12.66 -6.56
C TYR A 127 -9.11 11.58 -6.18
N ASN A 128 -9.54 10.34 -5.98
CA ASN A 128 -8.63 9.20 -5.87
C ASN A 128 -7.70 9.20 -7.09
N PHE A 129 -6.45 9.58 -6.87
CA PHE A 129 -5.37 9.40 -7.83
C PHE A 129 -5.03 7.92 -8.06
N CYS A 130 -5.75 7.01 -7.42
CA CYS A 130 -5.86 5.61 -7.81
C CYS A 130 -6.77 5.49 -9.06
N LYS A 131 -6.24 5.96 -10.22
CA LYS A 131 -6.70 5.83 -11.61
C LYS A 131 -8.23 5.96 -11.88
N THR A 132 -8.66 7.10 -12.41
CA THR A 132 -10.05 7.32 -12.89
C THR A 132 -10.47 6.42 -14.05
N ASP A 133 -9.52 5.72 -14.68
CA ASP A 133 -9.74 4.86 -15.84
C ASP A 133 -9.85 3.37 -15.50
N VAL A 134 -9.86 3.02 -14.20
CA VAL A 134 -9.94 1.63 -13.70
C VAL A 134 -11.26 1.43 -12.95
N PRO A 135 -11.95 0.28 -13.00
CA PRO A 135 -13.17 0.01 -12.23
C PRO A 135 -13.06 0.35 -10.73
N ALA A 136 -14.14 0.80 -10.11
CA ALA A 136 -14.13 1.33 -8.73
C ALA A 136 -13.67 0.31 -7.67
N ASP A 137 -13.91 -0.98 -7.89
CA ASP A 137 -13.45 -2.11 -7.08
C ASP A 137 -11.94 -2.35 -7.17
N GLU A 138 -11.26 -1.77 -8.17
CA GLU A 138 -9.81 -1.80 -8.34
C GLU A 138 -9.13 -0.51 -7.84
N ARG A 139 -9.88 0.53 -7.43
CA ARG A 139 -9.31 1.84 -7.07
C ARG A 139 -8.76 1.89 -5.64
N CYS A 140 -9.40 1.22 -4.68
CA CYS A 140 -8.93 1.16 -3.28
C CYS A 140 -9.29 -0.17 -2.60
N GLY A 141 -9.71 -1.16 -3.39
CA GLY A 141 -10.24 -2.43 -2.90
C GLY A 141 -11.63 -2.34 -2.28
N SER A 142 -12.08 -3.47 -1.75
CA SER A 142 -13.28 -3.60 -0.92
C SER A 142 -12.86 -3.80 0.54
N SER A 143 -13.80 -3.72 1.48
CA SER A 143 -13.54 -4.06 2.90
C SER A 143 -13.08 -5.52 3.14
N SER A 144 -13.00 -6.34 2.10
CA SER A 144 -12.51 -7.72 2.15
C SER A 144 -11.18 -7.94 1.43
N THR A 145 -10.53 -6.86 0.96
CA THR A 145 -9.31 -6.97 0.14
C THR A 145 -8.31 -5.91 0.55
N ASN A 146 -7.10 -6.32 0.91
CA ASN A 146 -6.01 -5.37 1.13
C ASN A 146 -5.59 -4.75 -0.20
N ALA A 147 -5.33 -3.45 -0.19
CA ALA A 147 -4.97 -2.70 -1.39
C ALA A 147 -3.74 -1.83 -1.14
N LEU A 148 -2.79 -1.89 -2.07
CA LEU A 148 -1.62 -1.01 -2.11
C LEU A 148 -1.57 -0.30 -3.47
N ASP A 149 -1.50 1.02 -3.45
CA ASP A 149 -1.17 1.80 -4.65
C ASP A 149 0.32 2.16 -4.61
N ILE A 150 1.12 1.41 -5.35
CA ILE A 150 2.59 1.42 -5.25
C ILE A 150 3.17 2.35 -6.30
N ASP A 151 4.32 2.97 -6.03
CA ASP A 151 5.03 3.72 -7.04
C ASP A 151 5.30 2.88 -8.31
N GLU A 152 5.01 3.45 -9.48
CA GLU A 152 5.11 2.75 -10.77
C GLU A 152 6.51 2.21 -11.08
N SER A 153 7.57 2.81 -10.51
CA SER A 153 8.94 2.31 -10.67
C SER A 153 9.13 0.91 -10.05
N ALA A 154 8.28 0.52 -9.09
CA ALA A 154 8.31 -0.79 -8.47
C ALA A 154 7.82 -1.91 -9.39
N TYR A 155 7.05 -1.57 -10.44
CA TYR A 155 6.46 -2.55 -11.35
C TYR A 155 7.52 -3.43 -12.02
N GLU A 156 8.65 -2.83 -12.41
CA GLU A 156 9.73 -3.57 -13.07
C GLU A 156 10.42 -4.54 -12.11
N ALA A 157 10.57 -4.19 -10.84
CA ALA A 157 11.09 -5.11 -9.83
C ALA A 157 10.15 -6.31 -9.60
N LEU A 158 8.83 -6.06 -9.61
CA LEU A 158 7.82 -7.09 -9.40
C LEU A 158 7.54 -7.97 -10.63
N THR A 159 7.72 -7.45 -11.84
CA THR A 159 7.28 -8.14 -13.08
C THR A 159 8.40 -8.42 -14.08
N GLY A 160 9.53 -7.72 -13.98
CA GLY A 160 10.59 -7.72 -14.98
C GLY A 160 10.30 -6.87 -16.23
N THR A 161 9.22 -6.08 -16.21
CA THR A 161 8.84 -5.20 -17.32
C THR A 161 8.55 -3.79 -16.81
N SER A 162 8.88 -2.75 -17.59
CA SER A 162 8.57 -1.37 -17.19
C SER A 162 7.06 -1.11 -17.20
N TRP A 163 6.61 -0.23 -16.30
CA TRP A 163 5.20 0.13 -16.20
C TRP A 163 4.69 0.91 -17.42
N SER A 164 3.40 0.77 -17.71
CA SER A 164 2.65 1.58 -18.67
C SER A 164 1.20 1.69 -18.23
N SER A 165 0.44 2.63 -18.79
CA SER A 165 -1.00 2.75 -18.50
C SER A 165 -1.82 1.51 -18.90
N SER A 166 -1.28 0.64 -19.76
CA SER A 166 -1.88 -0.65 -20.14
C SER A 166 -1.41 -1.83 -19.29
N SER A 167 -0.46 -1.60 -18.37
CA SER A 167 0.05 -2.66 -17.50
C SER A 167 -1.03 -3.12 -16.52
N PRO A 168 -1.25 -4.44 -16.37
CA PRO A 168 -2.26 -4.95 -15.46
C PRO A 168 -1.88 -4.70 -14.00
N ASN A 169 -2.89 -4.58 -13.15
CA ASN A 169 -2.75 -4.65 -11.69
C ASN A 169 -2.27 -6.06 -11.27
N LEU A 170 -1.70 -6.18 -10.09
CA LEU A 170 -1.13 -7.45 -9.61
C LEU A 170 -1.92 -8.01 -8.42
N LEU A 171 -2.04 -9.33 -8.36
CA LEU A 171 -2.33 -10.03 -7.13
C LEU A 171 -1.04 -10.10 -6.31
N ILE A 172 -1.11 -9.78 -5.03
CA ILE A 172 0.06 -9.71 -4.15
C ILE A 172 -0.14 -10.48 -2.85
N SER A 173 0.96 -10.98 -2.30
CA SER A 173 1.06 -11.34 -0.89
C SER A 173 1.77 -10.23 -0.13
N ILE A 174 1.35 -10.00 1.11
CA ILE A 174 1.80 -8.89 1.96
C ILE A 174 2.22 -9.44 3.31
N ASP A 175 3.47 -9.20 3.69
CA ASP A 175 4.05 -9.62 4.96
C ASP A 175 4.66 -8.42 5.67
N SER A 176 4.56 -8.36 7.01
CA SER A 176 5.16 -7.29 7.80
C SER A 176 6.67 -7.19 7.54
N ALA A 177 7.20 -5.98 7.37
CA ALA A 177 8.63 -5.75 7.17
C ALA A 177 9.16 -4.63 8.07
N SER A 178 10.48 -4.59 8.21
CA SER A 178 11.18 -3.43 8.76
C SER A 178 11.54 -2.46 7.64
N CYS A 179 11.28 -1.18 7.88
CA CYS A 179 12.05 -0.09 7.32
C CYS A 179 13.45 -0.06 8.00
#